data_AF-A0A433CXP2-F1
#
_entry.id   AF-A0A433CXP2-F1
#
_cell.length_a   1.000
_cell.length_b   1.000
_cell.length_c   1.000
_cell.angle_alpha   90.00
_cell.angle_beta   90.00
_cell.angle_gamma   90.00
#
_symmetry.space_group_name_H-M   'P 1'
#
loop_
_entity.id
_entity.type
_entity.pdbx_description
1 polymer ?
#
loop_
_entity_poly.entity_id
_entity_poly.type
_entity_poly.pdbx_seq_one_letter_code
_entity_poly.pdbx_strand_id
1 'polypeptide(L)'
;MDNAFSSIPLFRFLRDKGIGACGTVRTSSKKFPKELNIDKRKVKYDWNTRSGVVVDGVLATLWVDNGPVHLLTTVHQFRGDDWDVMRKRRRPRPTCVNEAIVRATWGKKHTAKLKIPKVIDDYNHYMGGVDIADQRRGYVSSIDASSLLRVF
;
A
#
# COMPACT_ATOMS: atom_id res chain seq x y z
N MET A 1 9.15 1.01 1.88
CA MET A 1 9.71 -0.34 2.11
C MET A 1 8.71 -1.40 1.69
N ASP A 2 9.18 -2.51 1.11
CA ASP A 2 8.31 -3.63 0.72
C ASP A 2 7.97 -4.56 1.91
N ASN A 3 6.89 -5.32 1.75
CA ASN A 3 6.30 -6.19 2.75
C ASN A 3 7.22 -7.33 3.23
N ALA A 4 8.21 -7.73 2.42
CA ALA A 4 9.16 -8.78 2.78
C ALA A 4 10.14 -8.34 3.88
N PHE A 5 10.39 -7.04 3.99
CA PHE A 5 11.39 -6.47 4.91
C PHE A 5 10.75 -5.68 6.06
N SER A 6 9.44 -5.40 5.99
CA SER A 6 8.77 -4.52 6.93
C SER A 6 8.29 -5.26 8.19
N SER A 7 8.70 -4.76 9.35
CA SER A 7 8.25 -5.24 10.67
C SER A 7 8.28 -4.13 11.71
N ILE A 8 7.47 -4.26 12.77
CA ILE A 8 7.45 -3.28 13.87
C ILE A 8 8.83 -3.15 14.54
N PRO A 9 9.55 -4.24 14.88
CA PRO A 9 10.90 -4.12 15.44
C PRO A 9 11.87 -3.34 14.56
N LEU A 10 11.85 -3.56 13.25
CA LEU A 10 12.71 -2.82 12.32
C LEU A 10 12.34 -1.33 12.29
N PHE A 11 11.05 -1.02 12.17
CA PHE A 11 10.59 0.37 12.09
C PHE A 11 10.88 1.14 13.38
N ARG A 12 10.75 0.48 14.53
CA ARG A 12 11.18 1.02 15.83
C ARG A 12 12.68 1.31 15.83
N PHE A 13 13.51 0.35 15.43
CA PHE A 13 14.95 0.53 15.36
C PHE A 13 15.35 1.70 14.45
N LEU A 14 14.72 1.82 13.28
CA LEU A 14 14.95 2.95 12.37
C LEU A 14 14.57 4.28 13.02
N ARG A 15 13.42 4.33 13.70
CA ARG A 15 12.98 5.52 14.44
C ARG A 15 13.97 5.90 15.54
N ASP A 16 14.47 4.95 16.30
CA ASP A 16 15.46 5.16 17.36
C ASP A 16 16.79 5.70 16.80
N LYS A 17 17.09 5.43 15.52
CA LYS A 17 18.22 6.01 14.77
C LYS A 17 17.89 7.36 14.11
N GLY A 18 16.72 7.93 14.36
CA GLY A 18 16.26 9.17 13.74
C GLY A 18 15.83 9.02 12.28
N ILE A 19 15.62 7.79 11.81
CA ILE A 19 15.24 7.49 10.43
C ILE A 19 13.72 7.30 10.35
N GLY A 20 13.06 8.18 9.60
CA GLY A 20 11.65 8.04 9.25
C GLY A 20 11.43 6.90 8.25
N ALA A 21 10.44 6.05 8.50
CA ALA A 21 10.15 4.90 7.65
C ALA A 21 8.65 4.77 7.37
N CYS A 22 8.32 4.31 6.15
CA CYS A 22 6.98 3.94 5.70
C CYS A 22 7.07 2.70 4.80
N GLY A 23 6.16 1.74 4.96
CA GLY A 23 6.14 0.53 4.15
C GLY A 23 4.87 -0.28 4.28
N THR A 24 4.63 -1.16 3.31
CA THR A 24 3.58 -2.18 3.43
C THR A 24 4.05 -3.31 4.34
N VAL A 25 3.14 -4.00 5.01
CA VAL A 25 3.49 -5.08 5.95
C VAL A 25 2.57 -6.28 5.79
N ARG A 26 3.10 -7.48 6.00
CA ARG A 26 2.29 -8.69 6.10
C ARG A 26 1.70 -8.80 7.50
N THR A 27 0.46 -9.27 7.61
CA THR A 27 -0.18 -9.50 8.91
C THR A 27 0.50 -10.58 9.75
N SER A 28 1.29 -11.46 9.12
CA SER A 28 2.14 -12.45 9.77
C SER A 28 3.46 -11.89 10.32
N SER A 29 3.76 -10.60 10.07
CA SER A 29 5.01 -9.96 10.52
C SER A 29 5.08 -9.86 12.04
N LYS A 30 6.31 -9.86 12.57
CA LYS A 30 6.57 -9.88 14.01
C LYS A 30 5.94 -8.66 14.70
N LYS A 31 5.22 -8.93 15.80
CA LYS A 31 4.47 -7.95 16.62
C LYS A 31 3.31 -7.23 15.90
N PHE A 32 2.93 -7.63 14.69
CA PHE A 32 1.79 -7.00 14.01
C PHE A 32 0.49 -7.17 14.83
N PRO A 33 -0.28 -6.10 15.06
CA PRO A 33 -1.45 -6.15 15.94
C PRO A 33 -2.56 -7.00 15.31
N LYS A 34 -2.99 -8.04 16.04
CA LYS A 34 -3.98 -9.01 15.54
C LYS A 34 -5.35 -8.38 15.28
N GLU A 35 -5.70 -7.31 15.98
CA GLU A 35 -6.95 -6.56 15.75
C GLU A 35 -7.04 -5.91 14.37
N LEU A 36 -5.90 -5.66 13.71
CA LEU A 36 -5.87 -5.17 12.33
C LEU A 36 -5.90 -6.30 11.29
N ASN A 37 -5.78 -7.57 11.71
CA ASN A 37 -5.79 -8.70 10.80
C ASN A 37 -7.22 -9.10 10.43
N ILE A 38 -7.64 -8.74 9.22
CA ILE A 38 -8.98 -9.04 8.71
C ILE A 38 -9.01 -10.37 7.97
N ASP A 39 -9.96 -11.23 8.37
CA ASP A 39 -10.37 -12.37 7.55
C ASP A 39 -11.34 -11.90 6.45
N LYS A 40 -10.81 -11.75 5.23
CA LYS A 40 -11.54 -11.30 4.04
C LYS A 40 -12.72 -12.22 3.67
N ARG A 41 -12.76 -13.45 4.20
CA ARG A 41 -13.85 -14.41 3.96
C ARG A 41 -15.04 -14.21 4.89
N LYS A 42 -14.81 -13.60 6.06
CA LYS A 42 -15.83 -13.46 7.11
C LYS A 42 -16.42 -12.06 7.17
N VAL A 43 -15.61 -11.04 6.86
CA VAL A 43 -16.02 -9.65 7.01
C VAL A 43 -15.92 -8.92 5.68
N LYS A 44 -17.03 -8.32 5.26
CA LYS A 44 -17.07 -7.36 4.16
C LYS A 44 -16.96 -5.96 4.75
N TYR A 45 -16.03 -5.18 4.23
CA TYR A 45 -15.83 -3.79 4.61
C TYR A 45 -16.18 -2.89 3.45
N ASP A 46 -16.71 -1.72 3.78
CA ASP A 46 -16.91 -0.66 2.81
C ASP A 46 -15.58 -0.09 2.36
N TRP A 47 -15.57 0.43 1.13
CA TRP A 47 -14.43 1.17 0.61
C TRP A 47 -14.02 2.27 1.59
N ASN A 48 -12.71 2.45 1.74
CA ASN A 48 -12.11 3.45 2.60
C ASN A 48 -12.35 3.24 4.10
N THR A 49 -12.77 2.04 4.52
CA THR A 49 -12.65 1.61 5.91
C THR A 49 -11.19 1.69 6.37
N ARG A 50 -10.96 2.24 7.56
CA ARG A 50 -9.62 2.50 8.11
C ARG A 50 -9.55 2.11 9.58
N SER A 51 -8.38 1.67 10.03
CA SER A 51 -8.05 1.51 11.44
C SER A 51 -6.55 1.68 11.66
N GLY A 52 -6.15 2.04 12.87
CA GLY A 52 -4.76 2.31 13.20
C GLY A 52 -4.46 2.00 14.67
N VAL A 53 -3.31 1.36 14.90
CA VAL A 53 -2.84 0.97 16.23
C VAL A 53 -1.36 1.33 16.33
N VAL A 54 -0.98 2.00 17.42
CA VAL A 54 0.43 2.30 17.68
C VAL A 54 1.00 1.19 18.55
N VAL A 55 2.05 0.53 18.07
CA VAL A 55 2.78 -0.53 18.79
C VAL A 55 4.25 -0.14 18.83
N ASP A 56 4.84 -0.06 20.02
CA ASP A 56 6.25 0.30 20.19
C ASP A 56 6.66 1.60 19.47
N GLY A 57 5.78 2.60 19.43
CA GLY A 57 6.02 3.86 18.72
C GLY A 57 5.97 3.73 17.18
N VAL A 58 5.49 2.63 16.63
CA VAL A 58 5.24 2.45 15.19
C VAL A 58 3.74 2.42 14.97
N LEU A 59 3.24 3.24 14.05
CA LEU A 59 1.84 3.21 13.65
C LEU A 59 1.65 2.08 12.63
N ALA A 60 0.88 1.07 13.01
CA ALA A 60 0.34 0.07 12.10
C ALA A 60 -1.05 0.51 11.63
N THR A 61 -1.29 0.49 10.33
CA THR A 61 -2.56 0.92 9.73
C THR A 61 -3.18 -0.17 8.88
N LEU A 62 -4.50 -0.19 8.87
CA LEU A 62 -5.34 -0.90 7.93
C LEU A 62 -6.09 0.13 7.07
N TRP A 63 -6.12 -0.09 5.77
CA TRP A 63 -6.97 0.64 4.84
C TRP A 63 -7.61 -0.31 3.82
N VAL A 64 -8.90 -0.14 3.55
CA VAL A 64 -9.64 -0.95 2.57
C VAL A 64 -9.78 -0.17 1.27
N ASP A 65 -9.08 -0.63 0.23
CA ASP A 65 -9.26 -0.14 -1.15
C ASP A 65 -10.07 -1.16 -1.96
N ASN A 66 -9.42 -1.87 -2.89
CA ASN A 66 -9.97 -3.06 -3.51
C ASN A 66 -9.98 -4.28 -2.57
N GLY A 67 -9.25 -4.17 -1.47
CA GLY A 67 -9.16 -5.10 -0.37
C GLY A 67 -8.31 -4.48 0.75
N PRO A 68 -8.16 -5.18 1.88
CA PRO A 68 -7.31 -4.74 2.99
C PRO A 68 -5.85 -4.57 2.56
N VAL A 69 -5.31 -3.40 2.86
CA VAL A 69 -3.90 -3.01 2.74
C VAL A 69 -3.39 -2.63 4.13
N HIS A 70 -2.24 -3.18 4.51
CA HIS A 70 -1.61 -2.92 5.78
C HIS A 70 -0.29 -2.18 5.59
N LEU A 71 -0.06 -1.15 6.40
CA LEU A 71 1.18 -0.37 6.38
C LEU A 71 1.73 -0.18 7.78
N LEU A 72 3.03 0.04 7.85
CA LEU A 72 3.75 0.57 9.00
C LEU A 72 4.29 1.95 8.66
N THR A 73 4.28 2.84 9.64
CA THR A 73 4.85 4.18 9.49
C THR A 73 5.32 4.74 10.82
N THR A 74 6.42 5.50 10.79
CA THR A 74 6.93 6.27 11.93
C THR A 74 6.82 7.78 11.70
N VAL A 75 6.42 8.21 10.50
CA VAL A 75 6.38 9.63 10.08
C VAL A 75 4.96 10.20 9.98
N HIS A 76 3.94 9.34 9.97
CA HIS A 76 2.52 9.72 9.84
C HIS A 76 1.79 9.50 11.17
N GLN A 77 0.77 10.31 11.50
CA GLN A 77 0.12 10.32 12.84
C GLN A 77 -1.40 10.19 12.81
N PHE A 78 -2.02 9.19 13.50
CA PHE A 78 -3.47 8.74 13.55
C PHE A 78 -4.64 9.78 13.29
N ARG A 79 -4.41 11.09 13.42
CA ARG A 79 -5.44 12.13 13.67
C ARG A 79 -5.18 13.48 12.99
N GLY A 80 -6.24 14.20 12.62
CA GLY A 80 -6.21 15.58 12.08
C GLY A 80 -6.91 15.76 10.72
N ASP A 81 -6.93 16.98 10.21
CA ASP A 81 -7.61 17.34 8.95
C ASP A 81 -6.75 17.08 7.69
N ASP A 82 -5.42 17.03 7.82
CA ASP A 82 -4.47 16.84 6.70
C ASP A 82 -4.21 15.38 6.32
N TRP A 83 -5.16 14.52 6.64
CA TRP A 83 -5.05 13.08 6.49
C TRP A 83 -5.46 12.52 5.15
N ASP A 84 -6.26 13.29 4.43
CA ASP A 84 -6.81 12.87 3.17
C ASP A 84 -6.23 13.69 2.04
N VAL A 85 -5.91 13.00 0.95
CA VAL A 85 -5.53 13.63 -0.31
C VAL A 85 -6.55 13.24 -1.37
N MET A 86 -7.03 14.24 -2.11
CA MET A 86 -7.90 14.02 -3.26
C MET A 86 -7.10 13.46 -4.42
N ARG A 87 -7.39 12.22 -4.84
CA ARG A 87 -6.75 11.60 -6.00
C ARG A 87 -7.77 11.08 -7.00
N LYS A 88 -7.46 11.24 -8.30
CA LYS A 88 -8.22 10.62 -9.38
C LYS A 88 -7.80 9.16 -9.47
N ARG A 89 -8.73 8.23 -9.24
CA ARG A 89 -8.48 6.79 -9.27
C ARG A 89 -9.30 6.10 -10.34
N ARG A 90 -8.64 5.17 -11.04
CA ARG A 90 -9.28 4.27 -12.01
C ARG A 90 -10.14 3.24 -11.29
N ARG A 91 -11.29 2.95 -11.87
CA ARG A 91 -12.17 1.87 -11.41
C ARG A 91 -11.44 0.53 -11.52
N PRO A 92 -11.34 -0.26 -10.42
CA PRO A 92 -10.82 -1.62 -10.48
C PRO A 92 -11.69 -2.53 -11.34
N ARG A 93 -11.12 -3.60 -11.89
CA ARG A 93 -11.92 -4.66 -12.51
C ARG A 93 -12.82 -5.30 -11.45
N PRO A 94 -14.14 -5.38 -11.66
CA PRO A 94 -15.02 -6.14 -10.78
C PRO A 94 -14.67 -7.64 -10.82
N THR A 95 -14.69 -8.25 -9.65
CA THR A 95 -14.48 -9.67 -9.34
C THR A 95 -15.54 -10.05 -8.30
N CYS A 96 -15.79 -11.34 -8.10
CA CYS A 96 -16.75 -11.80 -7.09
C CYS A 96 -16.46 -11.29 -5.66
N VAL A 97 -15.20 -10.95 -5.36
CA VAL A 97 -14.77 -10.51 -4.01
C VAL A 97 -14.95 -9.01 -3.80
N ASN A 98 -14.70 -8.20 -4.82
CA ASN A 98 -14.68 -6.73 -4.71
C ASN A 98 -15.89 -6.04 -5.35
N GLU A 99 -16.78 -6.76 -6.02
CA GLU A 99 -17.86 -6.17 -6.83
C GLU A 99 -18.71 -5.17 -6.04
N ALA A 100 -19.08 -5.52 -4.81
CA ALA A 100 -19.86 -4.63 -3.94
C ALA A 100 -19.16 -3.29 -3.70
N ILE A 101 -17.86 -3.34 -3.33
CA ILE A 101 -17.02 -2.15 -3.10
C ILE A 101 -16.91 -1.34 -4.39
N VAL A 102 -16.58 -1.99 -5.51
CA VAL A 102 -16.39 -1.32 -6.80
C VAL A 102 -17.69 -0.63 -7.27
N ARG A 103 -18.84 -1.30 -7.11
CA ARG A 103 -20.14 -0.76 -7.49
C ARG A 103 -20.54 0.40 -6.60
N ALA A 104 -20.35 0.30 -5.28
CA ALA A 104 -20.69 1.36 -4.34
C ALA A 104 -19.85 2.62 -4.57
N THR A 105 -18.53 2.47 -4.79
CA THR A 105 -17.61 3.61 -4.87
C THR A 105 -17.51 4.25 -6.26
N TRP A 106 -17.51 3.45 -7.34
CA TRP A 106 -17.34 3.97 -8.71
C TRP A 106 -18.65 3.97 -9.52
N GLY A 107 -19.65 3.19 -9.13
CA GLY A 107 -20.90 3.06 -9.90
C GLY A 107 -20.63 2.59 -11.33
N LYS A 108 -21.09 3.38 -12.32
CA LYS A 108 -20.81 3.14 -13.75
C LYS A 108 -19.56 3.87 -14.27
N LYS A 109 -18.95 4.76 -13.48
CA LYS A 109 -17.85 5.64 -13.95
C LYS A 109 -16.53 4.87 -14.04
N HIS A 110 -15.75 5.10 -15.09
CA HIS A 110 -14.41 4.49 -15.24
C HIS A 110 -13.35 5.10 -14.33
N THR A 111 -13.57 6.33 -13.85
CA THR A 111 -12.69 7.03 -12.90
C THR A 111 -13.51 7.84 -11.90
N ALA A 112 -12.97 8.05 -10.70
CA ALA A 112 -13.57 8.86 -9.65
C ALA A 112 -12.49 9.69 -8.94
N LYS A 113 -12.87 10.88 -8.43
CA LYS A 113 -12.03 11.66 -7.51
C LYS A 113 -12.38 11.21 -6.09
N LEU A 114 -11.41 10.66 -5.38
CA LEU A 114 -11.61 10.00 -4.09
C LEU A 114 -10.63 10.55 -3.05
N LYS A 115 -11.10 10.69 -1.80
CA LYS A 115 -10.26 10.99 -0.63
C LYS A 115 -9.55 9.72 -0.17
N ILE A 116 -8.24 9.66 -0.31
CA ILE A 116 -7.44 8.54 0.16
C ILE A 116 -6.52 8.98 1.30
N PRO A 117 -6.11 8.07 2.20
CA PRO A 117 -5.18 8.43 3.25
C PRO A 117 -3.86 8.93 2.67
N LYS A 118 -3.33 10.02 3.22
CA LYS A 118 -2.04 10.61 2.84
C LYS A 118 -0.89 9.60 2.92
N VAL A 119 -0.86 8.76 3.96
CA VAL A 119 0.13 7.69 4.09
C VAL A 119 0.17 6.74 2.89
N ILE A 120 -0.98 6.46 2.27
CA ILE A 120 -1.09 5.64 1.06
C ILE A 120 -0.56 6.40 -0.14
N ASP A 121 -0.93 7.67 -0.24
CA ASP A 121 -0.50 8.54 -1.33
C ASP A 121 1.02 8.71 -1.34
N ASP A 122 1.59 9.05 -0.18
CA ASP A 122 3.02 9.19 0.02
C ASP A 122 3.73 7.87 -0.26
N TYR A 123 3.23 6.74 0.27
CA TYR A 123 3.79 5.42 -0.05
C TYR A 123 3.83 5.16 -1.57
N ASN A 124 2.72 5.39 -2.28
CA ASN A 124 2.67 5.16 -3.72
C ASN A 124 3.58 6.12 -4.52
N HIS A 125 3.70 7.37 -4.07
CA HIS A 125 4.55 8.36 -4.72
C HIS A 125 6.03 8.00 -4.61
N TYR A 126 6.49 7.63 -3.42
CA TYR A 126 7.90 7.31 -3.17
C TYR A 126 8.29 5.88 -3.60
N MET A 127 7.39 4.90 -3.48
CA MET A 127 7.67 3.52 -3.90
C MET A 127 7.48 3.31 -5.40
N GLY A 128 6.55 4.02 -6.04
CA GLY A 128 6.37 3.93 -7.49
C GLY A 128 7.61 4.32 -8.30
N GLY A 129 8.50 5.15 -7.71
CA GLY A 129 9.80 5.46 -8.31
C GLY A 129 10.75 4.24 -8.40
N VAL A 130 10.64 3.30 -7.45
CA VAL A 130 11.46 2.07 -7.44
C VAL A 130 11.01 1.12 -8.55
N ASP A 131 9.69 0.92 -8.72
CA ASP A 131 9.14 0.06 -9.77
C ASP A 131 9.40 0.64 -11.18
N ILE A 132 9.37 1.96 -11.35
CA ILE A 132 9.74 2.60 -12.64
C ILE A 132 11.22 2.40 -12.95
N ALA A 133 12.09 2.45 -11.94
CA ALA A 133 13.51 2.18 -12.11
C ALA A 133 13.77 0.69 -12.45
N ASP A 134 13.06 -0.23 -11.79
CA ASP A 134 13.16 -1.66 -12.07
C ASP A 134 12.61 -2.02 -13.45
N GLN A 135 11.48 -1.41 -13.85
CA GLN A 135 10.93 -1.53 -15.19
C GLN A 135 11.94 -1.06 -16.26
N ARG A 136 12.60 0.08 -16.04
CA ARG A 136 13.65 0.59 -16.95
C ARG A 136 14.87 -0.33 -17.00
N ARG A 137 15.22 -0.98 -15.89
CA ARG A 137 16.33 -1.95 -15.82
C ARG A 137 15.98 -3.24 -16.58
N GLY A 138 14.73 -3.70 -16.49
CA GLY A 138 14.21 -4.83 -17.27
C GLY A 138 14.22 -4.61 -18.79
N TYR A 139 14.00 -3.37 -19.24
CA TYR A 139 14.15 -3.01 -20.67
C TYR A 139 15.60 -3.10 -21.15
N VAL A 140 16.58 -2.69 -20.33
CA VAL A 140 18.01 -2.80 -20.71
C VAL A 140 18.46 -4.26 -20.76
N SER A 141 18.04 -5.10 -19.80
CA SER A 141 18.40 -6.52 -19.80
C SER A 141 17.74 -7.36 -20.90
N SER A 142 16.61 -6.92 -21.46
CA SER A 142 15.93 -7.60 -22.57
C SER A 142 16.47 -7.19 -23.94
N ILE A 143 17.03 -5.97 -24.06
CA ILE A 143 17.74 -5.52 -25.26
C ILE A 143 19.08 -6.26 -25.42
N ASP A 144 19.78 -6.59 -24.32
CA ASP A 144 21.02 -7.39 -24.35
C ASP A 144 20.79 -8.88 -24.67
N ALA A 145 19.59 -9.42 -24.39
CA ALA A 145 19.27 -10.82 -24.73
C ALA A 145 18.80 -11.01 -26.18
N SER A 146 18.26 -9.96 -26.83
CA SER A 146 17.79 -10.02 -28.22
C SER A 146 18.83 -9.54 -29.26
N SER A 147 19.99 -9.03 -28.84
CA SER A 147 21.00 -8.47 -29.74
C SER A 147 22.14 -9.43 -30.11
N LEU A 148 22.11 -10.69 -29.64
CA LEU A 148 23.15 -11.70 -29.94
C LEU A 148 22.73 -12.86 -30.88
N LEU A 149 21.62 -12.77 -31.60
CA LEU A 149 21.16 -13.83 -32.52
C LEU A 149 20.96 -13.39 -33.98
N ARG A 150 21.69 -12.36 -34.43
CA ARG A 150 21.78 -12.01 -35.86
C ARG A 150 23.20 -11.66 -36.28
N VAL A 151 24.12 -12.62 -36.18
CA VAL A 151 25.21 -12.77 -37.15
C VAL A 151 25.54 -14.26 -37.23
N PHE A 152 25.13 -14.86 -38.37
CA PHE A 152 25.63 -16.03 -39.12
C PHE A 152 24.45 -16.76 -39.74
#